data_AF-A0A7V2RP32-F1
#
_entry.id   AF-A0A7V2RP32-F1
#
_cell.length_a   1.000
_cell.length_b   1.000
_cell.length_c   1.000
_cell.angle_alpha   90.00
_cell.angle_beta   90.00
_cell.angle_gamma   90.00
#
_symmetry.space_group_name_H-M   'P 1'
#
loop_
_entity.id
_entity.type
_entity.pdbx_description
1 polymer ?
#
loop_
_entity_poly.entity_id
_entity_poly.type
_entity_poly.pdbx_seq_one_letter_code
_entity_poly.pdbx_strand_id
1 'polypeptide(L)'
;MDRLKNIATFLALVIVSSLAAQKPVSNIAAVADAYRTGNFEQTLDMGRQLLKTDPGNAELLFYAGESARRLRYYPTAEIFLEKIPPEAKLGLLSETDFFIGQTKKSLGKYEEAVRFYEKYLLTHGDETDLLVHLAKDEINHCNWMLGKLSEKDGGLFNVSALGSNINSEYSEVAPLRYADKMYFTAIYPDEKNKVNVSRIYSAIKDHKARLEPFNPAGDGLHAAHVALMPDASKLYYTICKQEKGSDRLLCEIWSRDRLYAGGWGPPVKLPRQVNYRGATMLHPTVGWDMYLKAYVLYFSSDRPGGDGGLDIWGSIIKKDGQYGVPFNAPFNSPKDEVTPFFHMPSQTIFFSSNGLKGVGGFDVFRVVKVGEAQW
;
A
#
# COMPACT_ATOMS: atom_id res chain seq x y z
N MET A 1 -17.51 76.62 -38.37
CA MET A 1 -16.86 76.88 -37.07
C MET A 1 -17.30 75.76 -36.14
N ASP A 2 -16.75 74.55 -36.32
CA ASP A 2 -15.56 74.06 -35.57
C ASP A 2 -15.85 74.00 -34.06
N ARG A 3 -15.73 72.91 -33.31
CA ARG A 3 -15.25 71.53 -33.50
C ARG A 3 -15.71 70.73 -32.27
N LEU A 4 -16.21 69.52 -32.51
CA LEU A 4 -15.83 68.26 -31.85
C LEU A 4 -15.23 68.30 -30.42
N LYS A 5 -15.89 67.60 -29.48
CA LYS A 5 -15.25 66.57 -28.63
C LYS A 5 -16.32 65.61 -28.06
N ASN A 6 -16.48 64.49 -28.76
CA ASN A 6 -17.16 63.28 -28.32
C ASN A 6 -16.34 62.57 -27.24
N ILE A 7 -16.94 62.24 -26.10
CA ILE A 7 -16.54 61.10 -25.28
C ILE A 7 -17.82 60.39 -24.85
N ALA A 8 -18.30 59.47 -25.68
CA ALA A 8 -19.30 58.49 -25.29
C ALA A 8 -18.54 57.28 -24.74
N THR A 9 -18.59 57.10 -23.43
CA THR A 9 -17.99 55.97 -22.72
C THR A 9 -18.77 54.70 -23.04
N PHE A 10 -18.25 53.90 -23.97
CA PHE A 10 -18.78 52.57 -24.28
C PHE A 10 -18.29 51.59 -23.21
N LEU A 11 -19.11 51.33 -22.19
CA LEU A 11 -18.85 50.28 -21.20
C LEU A 11 -19.15 48.93 -21.87
N ALA A 12 -18.15 48.33 -22.52
CA ALA A 12 -18.22 46.94 -22.94
C ALA A 12 -18.14 46.05 -21.68
N LEU A 13 -19.31 45.61 -21.21
CA LEU A 13 -19.42 44.55 -20.21
C LEU A 13 -18.94 43.25 -20.86
N VAL A 14 -17.64 42.97 -20.76
CA VAL A 14 -17.12 41.63 -21.04
C VAL A 14 -17.54 40.75 -19.88
N ILE A 15 -18.73 40.13 -20.02
CA ILE A 15 -19.11 38.97 -19.22
C ILE A 15 -18.15 37.86 -19.64
N VAL A 16 -17.02 37.77 -18.95
CA VAL A 16 -16.25 36.53 -18.87
C VAL A 16 -17.16 35.58 -18.12
N SER A 17 -17.97 34.82 -18.86
CA SER A 17 -18.55 33.61 -18.33
C SER A 17 -17.37 32.74 -17.94
N SER A 18 -17.14 32.64 -16.64
CA SER A 18 -16.31 31.59 -16.09
C SER A 18 -16.93 30.29 -16.59
N LEU A 19 -16.26 29.66 -17.55
CA LEU A 19 -16.34 28.22 -17.74
C LEU A 19 -15.86 27.63 -16.41
N ALA A 20 -16.75 27.54 -15.43
CA ALA A 20 -16.63 26.53 -14.41
C ALA A 20 -16.49 25.23 -15.21
N ALA A 21 -15.31 24.62 -15.15
CA ALA A 21 -15.09 23.31 -15.75
C ALA A 21 -16.21 22.40 -15.19
N GLN A 22 -17.22 22.11 -16.02
CA GLN A 22 -18.21 21.11 -15.68
C GLN A 22 -17.41 19.85 -15.37
N LYS A 23 -17.62 19.27 -14.18
CA LYS A 23 -17.15 17.92 -13.91
C LYS A 23 -17.56 17.08 -15.12
N PRO A 24 -16.62 16.38 -15.79
CA PRO A 24 -16.96 15.61 -16.98
C PRO A 24 -18.14 14.71 -16.61
N VAL A 25 -19.18 14.70 -17.44
CA VAL A 25 -20.34 13.83 -17.25
C VAL A 25 -19.77 12.42 -17.08
N SER A 26 -19.89 11.85 -15.87
CA SER A 26 -19.40 10.50 -15.64
C SER A 26 -20.17 9.60 -16.58
N ASN A 27 -19.48 8.90 -17.48
CA ASN A 27 -20.04 7.85 -18.29
C ASN A 27 -19.22 6.59 -18.06
N ILE A 28 -19.68 5.46 -18.57
CA ILE A 28 -19.02 4.17 -18.35
C ILE A 28 -17.58 4.16 -18.87
N ALA A 29 -17.28 4.85 -19.97
CA ALA A 29 -15.92 4.95 -20.52
C ALA A 29 -14.97 5.69 -19.56
N ALA A 30 -15.45 6.73 -18.89
CA ALA A 30 -14.67 7.44 -17.89
C ALA A 30 -14.44 6.61 -16.61
N VAL A 31 -15.40 5.76 -16.22
CA VAL A 31 -15.23 4.79 -15.13
C VAL A 31 -14.16 3.76 -15.50
N ALA A 32 -14.24 3.19 -16.71
CA ALA A 32 -13.28 2.22 -17.21
C ALA A 32 -11.86 2.81 -17.33
N ASP A 33 -11.73 4.07 -17.75
CA ASP A 33 -10.44 4.74 -17.84
C ASP A 33 -9.81 4.95 -16.45
N ALA A 34 -10.60 5.47 -15.49
CA ALA A 34 -10.14 5.64 -14.10
C ALA A 34 -9.72 4.30 -13.48
N TYR A 35 -10.47 3.23 -13.75
CA TYR A 35 -10.14 1.89 -13.29
C TYR A 35 -8.80 1.42 -13.86
N ARG A 36 -8.63 1.55 -15.18
CA ARG A 36 -7.43 1.13 -15.92
C ARG A 36 -6.18 1.89 -15.47
N THR A 37 -6.30 3.15 -15.05
CA THR A 37 -5.18 3.92 -14.50
C THR A 37 -4.95 3.68 -13.00
N GLY A 38 -5.73 2.79 -12.38
CA GLY A 38 -5.61 2.44 -10.97
C GLY A 38 -6.08 3.54 -10.03
N ASN A 39 -7.02 4.38 -10.47
CA ASN A 39 -7.70 5.37 -9.64
C ASN A 39 -9.00 4.77 -9.10
N PHE A 40 -8.86 3.89 -8.12
CA PHE A 40 -9.94 3.06 -7.60
C PHE A 40 -10.91 3.88 -6.76
N GLU A 41 -10.45 4.91 -6.04
CA GLU A 41 -11.36 5.80 -5.29
C GLU A 41 -12.30 6.53 -6.24
N GLN A 42 -11.75 7.16 -7.29
CA GLN A 42 -12.55 7.83 -8.31
C GLN A 42 -13.48 6.86 -9.04
N THR A 43 -12.98 5.67 -9.37
CA THR A 43 -13.78 4.63 -10.06
C THR A 43 -14.98 4.22 -9.22
N LEU A 44 -14.78 3.96 -7.92
CA LEU A 44 -15.84 3.59 -6.99
C LEU A 44 -16.89 4.70 -6.88
N ASP A 45 -16.47 5.95 -6.76
CA ASP A 45 -17.38 7.10 -6.63
C ASP A 45 -18.21 7.33 -7.90
N MET A 46 -17.57 7.31 -9.07
CA MET A 46 -18.27 7.45 -10.36
C MET A 46 -19.20 6.26 -10.62
N GLY A 47 -18.76 5.04 -10.35
CA GLY A 47 -19.56 3.82 -10.47
C GLY A 47 -20.81 3.88 -9.58
N ARG A 48 -20.66 4.27 -8.31
CA ARG A 48 -21.78 4.49 -7.38
C ARG A 48 -22.77 5.53 -7.88
N GLN A 49 -22.30 6.60 -8.50
CA GLN A 49 -23.17 7.65 -9.03
C GLN A 49 -24.01 7.12 -10.21
N LEU A 50 -23.39 6.40 -11.14
CA LEU A 50 -24.06 5.87 -12.33
C LEU A 50 -25.03 4.72 -12.01
N LEU A 51 -24.68 3.87 -11.04
CA LEU A 51 -25.54 2.77 -10.58
C LEU A 51 -26.84 3.26 -9.91
N LYS A 52 -26.97 4.55 -9.54
CA LYS A 52 -28.24 5.12 -9.07
C LYS A 52 -29.30 5.17 -10.17
N THR A 53 -28.87 5.37 -11.42
CA THR A 53 -29.76 5.45 -12.59
C THR A 53 -29.79 4.15 -13.40
N ASP A 54 -28.74 3.33 -13.32
CA ASP A 54 -28.64 2.04 -14.01
C ASP A 54 -28.14 0.94 -13.05
N PRO A 55 -28.96 0.51 -12.08
CA PRO A 55 -28.51 -0.35 -10.97
C PRO A 55 -28.15 -1.78 -11.37
N GLY A 56 -28.53 -2.23 -12.57
CA GLY A 56 -28.29 -3.58 -13.07
C GLY A 56 -27.10 -3.69 -14.03
N ASN A 57 -26.39 -2.60 -14.29
CA ASN A 57 -25.28 -2.58 -15.24
C ASN A 57 -24.10 -3.41 -14.75
N ALA A 58 -23.86 -4.57 -15.37
CA ALA A 58 -22.85 -5.53 -14.92
C ALA A 58 -21.42 -4.96 -14.95
N GLU A 59 -21.06 -4.16 -15.96
CA GLU A 59 -19.74 -3.53 -16.04
C GLU A 59 -19.53 -2.49 -14.94
N LEU A 60 -20.53 -1.63 -14.67
CA LEU A 60 -20.44 -0.66 -13.57
C LEU A 60 -20.38 -1.34 -12.20
N LEU A 61 -21.13 -2.43 -12.02
CA LEU A 61 -21.05 -3.26 -10.81
C LEU A 61 -19.66 -3.88 -10.66
N PHE A 62 -19.07 -4.37 -11.75
CA PHE A 62 -17.72 -4.92 -11.75
C PHE A 62 -16.68 -3.87 -11.38
N TYR A 63 -16.65 -2.74 -12.08
CA TYR A 63 -15.68 -1.67 -11.80
C TYR A 63 -15.82 -1.13 -10.37
N ALA A 64 -17.04 -0.90 -9.88
CA ALA A 64 -17.26 -0.43 -8.52
C ALA A 64 -16.88 -1.50 -7.47
N GLY A 65 -17.26 -2.75 -7.70
CA GLY A 65 -16.98 -3.86 -6.80
C GLY A 65 -15.50 -4.21 -6.71
N GLU A 66 -14.82 -4.28 -7.85
CA GLU A 66 -13.39 -4.54 -7.91
C GLU A 66 -12.61 -3.37 -7.31
N SER A 67 -12.95 -2.12 -7.62
CA SER A 67 -12.33 -0.95 -7.00
C SER A 67 -12.49 -0.95 -5.48
N ALA A 68 -13.69 -1.27 -4.98
CA ALA A 68 -13.91 -1.43 -3.55
C ALA A 68 -13.05 -2.55 -2.94
N ARG A 69 -12.84 -3.67 -3.65
CA ARG A 69 -11.96 -4.76 -3.21
C ARG A 69 -10.49 -4.30 -3.16
N ARG A 70 -10.01 -3.57 -4.18
CA ARG A 70 -8.65 -2.99 -4.23
C ARG A 70 -8.39 -1.99 -3.10
N LEU A 71 -9.42 -1.21 -2.76
CA LEU A 71 -9.42 -0.30 -1.61
C LEU A 71 -9.65 -1.01 -0.27
N ARG A 72 -9.86 -2.33 -0.27
CA ARG A 72 -10.15 -3.16 0.93
C ARG A 72 -11.47 -2.82 1.64
N TYR A 73 -12.39 -2.18 0.93
CA TYR A 73 -13.77 -1.97 1.38
C TYR A 73 -14.61 -3.23 1.11
N TYR A 74 -14.21 -4.36 1.71
CA TYR A 74 -14.77 -5.68 1.39
C TYR A 74 -16.30 -5.79 1.53
N PRO A 75 -16.97 -5.19 2.55
CA PRO A 75 -18.43 -5.18 2.59
C PRO A 75 -19.06 -4.45 1.39
N THR A 76 -18.42 -3.38 0.90
CA THR A 76 -18.88 -2.68 -0.30
C THR A 76 -18.62 -3.51 -1.56
N ALA A 77 -17.47 -4.15 -1.65
CA ALA A 77 -17.12 -5.01 -2.78
C ALA A 77 -18.13 -6.16 -2.94
N GLU A 78 -18.49 -6.82 -1.83
CA GLU A 78 -19.48 -7.89 -1.79
C GLU A 78 -20.83 -7.43 -2.37
N ILE A 79 -21.33 -6.26 -1.95
CA ILE A 79 -22.61 -5.70 -2.41
C ILE A 79 -22.65 -5.53 -3.94
N PHE A 80 -21.54 -5.11 -4.56
CA PHE A 80 -21.52 -4.86 -6.00
C PHE A 80 -21.23 -6.12 -6.80
N LEU A 81 -20.21 -6.90 -6.42
CA LEU A 81 -19.78 -8.07 -7.19
C LEU A 81 -20.85 -9.17 -7.20
N GLU A 82 -21.59 -9.37 -6.11
CA GLU A 82 -22.65 -10.40 -6.06
C GLU A 82 -23.90 -10.06 -6.87
N LYS A 83 -24.10 -8.78 -7.22
CA LYS A 83 -25.21 -8.37 -8.09
C LYS A 83 -24.97 -8.70 -9.57
N ILE A 84 -23.74 -9.06 -9.95
CA ILE A 84 -23.41 -9.41 -11.33
C ILE A 84 -24.01 -10.79 -11.64
N PRO A 85 -24.95 -10.88 -12.59
CA PRO A 85 -25.62 -12.14 -12.89
C PRO A 85 -24.65 -13.13 -13.55
N PRO A 86 -24.79 -14.45 -13.34
CA PRO A 86 -23.88 -15.46 -13.86
C PRO A 86 -23.63 -15.37 -15.37
N GLU A 87 -24.67 -15.11 -16.16
CA GLU A 87 -24.61 -14.99 -17.61
C GLU A 87 -23.80 -13.78 -18.12
N ALA A 88 -23.57 -12.77 -17.27
CA ALA A 88 -22.74 -11.61 -17.60
C ALA A 88 -21.25 -11.81 -17.30
N LYS A 89 -20.87 -12.90 -16.61
CA LYS A 89 -19.48 -13.17 -16.18
C LYS A 89 -18.63 -13.74 -17.31
N LEU A 90 -18.50 -12.97 -18.39
CA LEU A 90 -17.75 -13.30 -19.59
C LEU A 90 -16.74 -12.19 -19.90
N GLY A 91 -15.70 -12.50 -20.67
CA GLY A 91 -14.69 -11.52 -21.07
C GLY A 91 -14.08 -10.80 -19.86
N LEU A 92 -14.22 -9.48 -19.79
CA LEU A 92 -13.76 -8.64 -18.68
C LEU A 92 -14.27 -9.10 -17.30
N LEU A 93 -15.47 -9.68 -17.23
CA LEU A 93 -16.13 -10.06 -15.98
C LEU A 93 -15.89 -11.53 -15.61
N SER A 94 -15.10 -12.27 -16.38
CA SER A 94 -14.87 -13.72 -16.18
C SER A 94 -14.26 -14.05 -14.82
N GLU A 95 -13.42 -13.15 -14.28
CA GLU A 95 -12.75 -13.30 -12.99
C GLU A 95 -13.62 -12.92 -11.78
N THR A 96 -14.89 -12.55 -11.99
CA THR A 96 -15.78 -12.05 -10.92
C THR A 96 -15.92 -13.04 -9.76
N ASP A 97 -16.12 -14.34 -10.05
CA ASP A 97 -16.28 -15.34 -8.99
C ASP A 97 -14.99 -15.50 -8.15
N PHE A 98 -13.81 -15.39 -8.77
CA PHE A 98 -12.53 -15.37 -8.05
C PHE A 98 -12.44 -14.16 -7.11
N PHE A 99 -12.82 -12.96 -7.58
CA PHE A 99 -12.81 -11.75 -6.76
C PHE A 99 -13.85 -11.76 -5.63
N ILE A 100 -14.99 -12.41 -5.83
CA ILE A 100 -15.95 -12.65 -4.74
C ILE A 100 -15.32 -13.60 -3.71
N GLY A 101 -14.68 -14.69 -4.14
CA GLY A 101 -13.96 -15.60 -3.24
C GLY A 101 -12.95 -14.88 -2.35
N GLN A 102 -12.14 -13.99 -2.92
CA GLN A 102 -11.19 -13.16 -2.15
C GLN A 102 -11.88 -12.21 -1.16
N THR A 103 -12.99 -11.62 -1.58
CA THR A 103 -13.79 -10.72 -0.74
C THR A 103 -14.38 -11.48 0.45
N LYS A 104 -14.96 -12.66 0.22
CA LYS A 104 -15.52 -13.53 1.26
C LYS A 104 -14.47 -13.98 2.25
N LYS A 105 -13.29 -14.42 1.78
CA LYS A 105 -12.16 -14.78 2.65
C LYS A 105 -11.78 -13.62 3.56
N SER A 106 -11.68 -12.42 2.99
CA SER A 106 -11.31 -11.21 3.74
C SER A 106 -12.38 -10.75 4.76
N LEU A 107 -13.62 -11.21 4.59
CA LEU A 107 -14.72 -11.02 5.55
C LEU A 107 -14.83 -12.17 6.58
N GLY A 108 -13.92 -13.15 6.55
CA GLY A 108 -13.97 -14.35 7.39
C GLY A 108 -15.05 -15.37 6.99
N LYS A 109 -15.66 -15.20 5.81
CA LYS A 109 -16.70 -16.09 5.26
C LYS A 109 -16.05 -17.22 4.46
N TYR A 110 -15.25 -18.05 5.13
CA TYR A 110 -14.37 -19.03 4.48
C TYR A 110 -15.11 -20.09 3.67
N GLU A 111 -16.23 -20.61 4.16
CA GLU A 111 -17.04 -21.60 3.43
C GLU A 111 -17.65 -21.02 2.15
N GLU A 112 -18.08 -19.76 2.18
CA GLU A 112 -18.57 -19.06 1.00
C GLU A 112 -17.42 -18.80 0.02
N ALA A 113 -16.25 -18.41 0.52
CA ALA A 113 -15.06 -18.19 -0.30
C ALA A 113 -14.70 -19.44 -1.11
N VAL A 114 -14.67 -20.62 -0.47
CA VAL A 114 -14.40 -21.91 -1.13
C VAL A 114 -15.37 -22.14 -2.29
N ARG A 115 -16.68 -21.97 -2.08
CA ARG A 115 -17.69 -22.18 -3.13
C ARG A 115 -17.48 -21.27 -4.35
N PHE A 116 -17.08 -20.02 -4.11
CA PHE A 116 -16.83 -19.08 -5.20
C PHE A 116 -15.54 -19.39 -5.97
N TYR A 117 -14.49 -19.85 -5.30
CA TYR A 117 -13.29 -20.34 -5.98
C TYR A 117 -13.56 -21.63 -6.77
N GLU A 118 -14.32 -22.58 -6.21
CA GLU A 118 -14.75 -23.78 -6.94
C GLU A 118 -15.57 -23.41 -8.17
N LYS A 119 -16.50 -22.45 -8.05
CA LYS A 119 -17.28 -21.95 -9.18
C LYS A 119 -16.40 -21.31 -10.26
N TYR A 120 -15.39 -20.53 -9.88
CA TYR A 120 -14.42 -19.98 -10.82
C TYR A 120 -13.66 -21.09 -11.57
N LEU A 121 -13.23 -22.13 -10.86
CA LEU A 121 -12.53 -23.29 -11.44
C LEU A 121 -13.40 -24.15 -12.36
N LEU A 122 -14.73 -24.13 -12.22
CA LEU A 122 -15.63 -24.84 -13.15
C LEU A 122 -15.64 -24.22 -14.56
N THR A 123 -15.35 -22.92 -14.67
CA THR A 123 -15.34 -22.20 -15.95
C THR A 123 -13.93 -21.89 -16.45
N HIS A 124 -12.90 -22.09 -15.61
CA HIS A 124 -11.49 -21.82 -15.91
C HIS A 124 -10.65 -23.06 -15.60
N GLY A 125 -10.28 -23.81 -16.64
CA GLY A 125 -9.55 -25.08 -16.53
C GLY A 125 -8.10 -25.05 -17.04
N ASP A 126 -7.59 -23.89 -17.42
CA ASP A 126 -6.20 -23.76 -17.88
C ASP A 126 -5.25 -23.83 -16.69
N GLU A 127 -4.59 -24.98 -16.54
CA GLU A 127 -3.60 -25.23 -15.49
C GLU A 127 -2.31 -24.40 -15.65
N THR A 128 -2.18 -23.58 -16.70
CA THR A 128 -1.10 -22.61 -16.83
C THR A 128 -1.51 -21.20 -16.38
N ASP A 129 -2.79 -20.99 -16.11
CA ASP A 129 -3.32 -19.72 -15.62
C ASP A 129 -2.98 -19.52 -14.13
N LEU A 130 -2.35 -18.39 -13.84
CA LEU A 130 -1.97 -18.01 -12.48
C LEU A 130 -3.18 -17.95 -11.53
N LEU A 131 -4.33 -17.44 -11.97
CA LEU A 131 -5.53 -17.35 -11.15
C LEU A 131 -6.14 -18.72 -10.87
N VAL A 132 -6.00 -19.69 -11.78
CA VAL A 132 -6.40 -21.08 -11.53
C VAL A 132 -5.56 -21.69 -10.41
N HIS A 133 -4.24 -21.50 -10.44
CA HIS A 133 -3.37 -21.93 -9.34
C HIS A 133 -3.69 -21.22 -8.02
N LEU A 134 -3.84 -19.89 -8.06
CA LEU A 134 -4.19 -19.11 -6.88
C LEU A 134 -5.55 -19.52 -6.30
N ALA A 135 -6.56 -19.82 -7.12
CA ALA A 135 -7.87 -20.26 -6.63
C ALA A 135 -7.75 -21.58 -5.84
N LYS A 136 -6.92 -22.52 -6.31
CA LYS A 136 -6.66 -23.78 -5.60
C LYS A 136 -5.94 -23.54 -4.27
N ASP A 137 -4.94 -22.67 -4.26
CA ASP A 137 -4.23 -22.29 -3.04
C ASP A 137 -5.16 -21.60 -2.04
N GLU A 138 -6.03 -20.71 -2.50
CA GLU A 138 -6.98 -20.02 -1.64
C GLU A 138 -8.04 -20.97 -1.06
N ILE A 139 -8.48 -22.00 -1.80
CA ILE A 139 -9.31 -23.08 -1.24
C ILE A 139 -8.57 -23.80 -0.12
N ASN A 140 -7.28 -24.14 -0.32
CA ASN A 140 -6.45 -24.76 0.71
C ASN A 140 -6.30 -23.86 1.95
N HIS A 141 -6.14 -22.55 1.75
CA HIS A 141 -6.04 -21.58 2.84
C HIS A 141 -7.35 -21.48 3.64
N CYS A 142 -8.48 -21.41 2.96
CA CYS A 142 -9.80 -21.35 3.61
C CYS A 142 -10.08 -22.63 4.41
N ASN A 143 -9.83 -23.81 3.83
CA ASN A 143 -10.01 -25.09 4.51
C ASN A 143 -9.10 -25.25 5.74
N TRP A 144 -7.85 -24.80 5.63
CA TRP A 144 -6.94 -24.75 6.77
C TRP A 144 -7.49 -23.87 7.90
N MET A 145 -8.00 -22.67 7.56
CA MET A 145 -8.54 -21.75 8.56
C MET A 145 -9.82 -22.27 9.21
N LEU A 146 -10.70 -22.93 8.45
CA LEU A 146 -11.87 -23.61 9.00
C LEU A 146 -11.49 -24.68 10.04
N GLY A 147 -10.40 -25.41 9.80
CA GLY A 147 -9.81 -26.31 10.80
C GLY A 147 -9.32 -25.56 12.05
N LYS A 148 -8.70 -24.39 11.88
CA LYS A 148 -8.17 -23.57 12.98
C LYS A 148 -9.21 -22.86 13.82
N LEU A 149 -10.32 -22.38 13.24
CA LEU A 149 -11.42 -21.78 13.99
C LEU A 149 -12.05 -22.74 15.02
N SER A 150 -11.87 -24.05 14.83
CA SER A 150 -12.33 -25.07 15.78
C SER A 150 -11.40 -25.23 16.99
N GLU A 151 -10.18 -24.68 16.95
CA GLU A 151 -9.22 -24.70 18.04
C GLU A 151 -9.50 -23.51 18.98
N LYS A 152 -9.57 -23.74 20.29
CA LYS A 152 -9.68 -22.64 21.27
C LYS A 152 -8.34 -21.90 21.32
N ASP A 153 -8.28 -20.72 20.70
CA ASP A 153 -7.15 -19.82 20.87
C ASP A 153 -7.11 -19.32 22.32
N GLY A 154 -6.15 -19.86 23.08
CA GLY A 154 -5.99 -19.64 24.51
C GLY A 154 -5.47 -18.25 24.91
N GLY A 155 -6.01 -17.18 24.33
CA GLY A 155 -5.87 -15.80 24.83
C GLY A 155 -4.45 -15.42 25.27
N LEU A 156 -3.46 -15.66 24.41
CA LEU A 156 -2.04 -15.61 24.81
C LEU A 156 -1.51 -14.21 25.11
N PHE A 157 -2.25 -13.15 24.75
CA PHE A 157 -1.77 -11.77 24.89
C PHE A 157 -2.89 -10.83 25.31
N ASN A 158 -2.56 -9.92 26.23
CA ASN A 158 -3.39 -8.76 26.52
C ASN A 158 -2.85 -7.59 25.68
N VAL A 159 -3.69 -7.04 24.80
CA VAL A 159 -3.35 -5.88 23.97
C VAL A 159 -3.94 -4.63 24.62
N SER A 160 -3.07 -3.73 25.06
CA SER A 160 -3.45 -2.42 25.59
C SER A 160 -3.00 -1.32 24.66
N ALA A 161 -3.89 -0.35 24.40
CA ALA A 161 -3.52 0.87 23.68
C ALA A 161 -2.42 1.64 24.43
N LEU A 162 -1.53 2.31 23.69
CA LEU A 162 -0.41 3.10 24.22
C LEU A 162 -0.83 4.52 24.66
N GLY A 163 -2.14 4.74 24.83
CA GLY A 163 -2.74 6.04 25.17
C GLY A 163 -3.01 6.93 23.96
N SER A 164 -3.86 7.95 24.16
CA SER A 164 -4.33 8.89 23.11
C SER A 164 -3.22 9.75 22.50
N ASN A 165 -2.08 9.83 23.19
CA ASN A 165 -0.88 10.47 22.68
C ASN A 165 -0.32 9.66 21.50
N ILE A 166 -0.27 8.34 21.54
CA ILE A 166 0.21 7.58 20.39
C ILE A 166 -0.96 7.24 19.46
N ASN A 167 -1.98 6.59 20.00
CA ASN A 167 -3.12 6.11 19.23
C ASN A 167 -4.18 7.22 19.08
N SER A 168 -4.42 7.69 17.86
CA SER A 168 -5.51 8.62 17.58
C SER A 168 -6.70 7.94 16.89
N GLU A 169 -7.68 8.71 16.43
CA GLU A 169 -8.75 8.21 15.56
C GLU A 169 -8.28 7.90 14.13
N TYR A 170 -7.06 8.33 13.79
CA TYR A 170 -6.43 8.10 12.49
C TYR A 170 -5.48 6.91 12.51
N SER A 171 -4.84 6.61 11.38
CA SER A 171 -3.90 5.51 11.27
C SER A 171 -2.51 5.89 11.76
N GLU A 172 -2.03 5.20 12.79
CA GLU A 172 -0.61 5.14 13.16
C GLU A 172 0.00 3.79 12.80
N VAL A 173 1.15 3.82 12.12
CA VAL A 173 1.83 2.63 11.58
C VAL A 173 3.35 2.70 11.77
N ALA A 174 4.02 1.56 11.55
CA ALA A 174 5.47 1.43 11.53
C ALA A 174 6.19 1.95 12.79
N PRO A 175 5.82 1.46 13.99
CA PRO A 175 6.51 1.85 15.22
C PRO A 175 7.94 1.31 15.22
N LEU A 176 8.90 2.17 15.55
CA LEU A 176 10.29 1.80 15.81
C LEU A 176 10.71 2.39 17.16
N ARG A 177 10.99 1.52 18.13
CA ARG A 177 11.52 1.94 19.43
C ARG A 177 13.04 1.85 19.45
N TYR A 178 13.69 2.93 19.86
CA TYR A 178 15.13 2.98 20.13
C TYR A 178 15.36 3.72 21.45
N ALA A 179 15.92 3.00 22.44
CA ALA A 179 16.01 3.46 23.82
C ALA A 179 14.64 3.92 24.37
N ASP A 180 14.52 5.17 24.81
CA ASP A 180 13.33 5.80 25.37
C ASP A 180 12.44 6.48 24.32
N LYS A 181 12.89 6.54 23.06
CA LYS A 181 12.18 7.17 21.96
C LYS A 181 11.48 6.15 21.08
N MET A 182 10.27 6.46 20.67
CA MET A 182 9.55 5.74 19.63
C MET A 182 9.35 6.66 18.41
N TYR A 183 9.70 6.16 17.23
CA TYR A 183 9.31 6.73 15.95
C TYR A 183 8.08 6.01 15.44
N PHE A 184 7.17 6.71 14.78
CA PHE A 184 6.02 6.12 14.11
C PHE A 184 5.57 7.02 12.97
N THR A 185 4.80 6.46 12.04
CA THR A 185 4.14 7.22 10.99
C THR A 185 2.69 7.44 11.38
N ALA A 186 2.17 8.65 11.23
CA ALA A 186 0.75 8.93 11.34
C ALA A 186 0.23 9.54 10.05
N ILE A 187 -1.01 9.20 9.69
CA ILE A 187 -1.68 9.65 8.48
C ILE A 187 -2.83 10.56 8.87
N TYR A 188 -2.69 11.87 8.62
CA TYR A 188 -3.70 12.86 8.98
C TYR A 188 -4.28 13.53 7.73
N PRO A 189 -5.53 14.03 7.77
CA PRO A 189 -6.07 14.85 6.71
C PRO A 189 -5.29 16.16 6.62
N ASP A 190 -4.86 16.51 5.41
CA ASP A 190 -4.34 17.83 5.08
C ASP A 190 -5.52 18.69 4.59
N GLU A 191 -6.05 19.55 5.46
CA GLU A 191 -7.21 20.38 5.17
C GLU A 191 -7.00 21.30 3.95
N LYS A 192 -5.76 21.76 3.73
CA LYS A 192 -5.42 22.66 2.62
C LYS A 192 -5.59 21.95 1.27
N ASN A 193 -5.10 20.72 1.20
CA ASN A 193 -5.04 19.95 -0.05
C ASN A 193 -6.17 18.91 -0.16
N LYS A 194 -6.99 18.74 0.87
CA LYS A 194 -8.07 17.75 0.99
C LYS A 194 -7.63 16.32 0.68
N VAL A 195 -6.40 15.98 1.06
CA VAL A 195 -5.82 14.65 0.91
C VAL A 195 -5.26 14.17 2.24
N ASN A 196 -5.24 12.86 2.45
CA ASN A 196 -4.56 12.30 3.61
C ASN A 196 -3.05 12.32 3.39
N VAL A 197 -2.30 12.73 4.40
CA VAL A 197 -0.86 12.93 4.30
C VAL A 197 -0.16 12.19 5.43
N SER A 198 0.81 11.34 5.05
CA SER A 198 1.61 10.61 6.04
C SER A 198 2.84 11.42 6.46
N ARG A 199 3.09 11.44 7.77
CA ARG A 199 4.23 12.12 8.38
C ARG A 199 4.83 11.24 9.46
N ILE A 200 6.13 11.40 9.67
CA ILE A 200 6.87 10.72 10.73
C ILE A 200 6.87 11.59 11.99
N TYR A 201 6.53 10.97 13.11
CA TYR A 201 6.47 11.53 14.44
C TYR A 201 7.42 10.78 15.38
N SER A 202 7.75 11.43 16.49
CA SER A 202 8.34 10.73 17.63
C SER A 202 7.62 11.03 18.94
N ALA A 203 7.79 10.10 19.88
CA ALA A 203 7.29 10.19 21.25
C ALA A 203 8.38 9.75 22.23
N ILE A 204 8.43 10.41 23.40
CA ILE A 204 9.28 10.07 24.55
C ILE A 204 8.36 10.09 25.77
N LYS A 205 8.33 9.00 26.58
CA LYS A 205 7.58 8.87 27.84
C LYS A 205 6.21 9.58 27.86
N ASP A 206 5.18 8.93 27.35
CA ASP A 206 3.78 9.41 27.27
C ASP A 206 3.56 10.76 26.59
N HIS A 207 4.61 11.49 26.19
CA HIS A 207 4.49 12.71 25.42
C HIS A 207 4.55 12.38 23.93
N LYS A 208 3.40 12.50 23.26
CA LYS A 208 3.36 12.66 21.80
C LYS A 208 3.87 14.05 21.50
N ALA A 209 5.05 14.19 20.92
CA ALA A 209 5.40 15.45 20.29
C ALA A 209 6.63 15.33 19.42
N ARG A 210 6.40 15.54 18.12
CA ARG A 210 7.07 16.49 17.21
C ARG A 210 7.04 15.87 15.82
N LEU A 211 6.54 16.63 14.85
CA LEU A 211 6.81 16.34 13.45
C LEU A 211 8.33 16.30 13.29
N GLU A 212 8.86 15.15 12.92
CA GLU A 212 10.30 15.07 12.73
C GLU A 212 10.71 16.03 11.60
N PRO A 213 11.81 16.78 11.75
CA PRO A 213 12.25 17.80 10.79
C PRO A 213 12.63 17.23 9.42
N PHE A 214 12.60 15.91 9.27
CA PHE A 214 12.84 15.23 8.00
C PHE A 214 11.59 14.90 7.19
N ASN A 215 10.41 15.27 7.67
CA ASN A 215 9.22 15.32 6.83
C ASN A 215 9.45 16.33 5.68
N PRO A 216 9.19 15.95 4.42
CA PRO A 216 9.40 16.82 3.28
C PRO A 216 8.47 18.04 3.37
N ALA A 217 9.02 19.21 3.04
CA ALA A 217 8.22 20.40 2.75
C ALA A 217 7.67 20.26 1.32
N GLY A 218 6.35 20.32 1.15
CA GLY A 218 5.71 20.22 -0.16
C GLY A 218 4.33 19.59 -0.08
N ASP A 219 3.41 20.11 -0.90
CA ASP A 219 2.05 19.60 -1.03
C ASP A 219 2.09 18.17 -1.64
N GLY A 220 1.31 17.24 -1.07
CA GLY A 220 1.16 15.86 -1.59
C GLY A 220 2.36 14.92 -1.44
N LEU A 221 3.45 15.34 -0.78
CA LEU A 221 4.53 14.44 -0.41
C LEU A 221 4.21 13.71 0.89
N HIS A 222 4.56 12.44 0.95
CA HIS A 222 4.35 11.53 2.08
C HIS A 222 5.70 11.14 2.66
N ALA A 223 5.80 11.04 3.98
CA ALA A 223 6.97 10.47 4.65
C ALA A 223 6.52 9.42 5.65
N ALA A 224 7.15 8.24 5.56
CA ALA A 224 6.75 7.07 6.33
C ALA A 224 7.93 6.13 6.59
N HIS A 225 7.73 5.21 7.53
CA HIS A 225 8.59 4.05 7.82
C HIS A 225 10.05 4.42 8.11
N VAL A 226 10.41 4.46 9.39
CA VAL A 226 11.79 4.70 9.83
C VAL A 226 12.51 3.37 10.06
N ALA A 227 13.76 3.29 9.60
CA ALA A 227 14.74 2.33 10.09
C ALA A 227 15.97 3.04 10.66
N LEU A 228 16.61 2.42 11.64
CA LEU A 228 17.83 2.94 12.26
C LEU A 228 18.92 1.90 12.14
N MET A 229 20.13 2.34 11.79
CA MET A 229 21.32 1.54 12.04
C MET A 229 21.37 1.16 13.53
N PRO A 230 21.90 -0.02 13.90
CA PRO A 230 21.90 -0.46 15.29
C PRO A 230 22.63 0.46 16.26
N ASP A 231 23.62 1.21 15.76
CA ASP A 231 24.37 2.24 16.49
C ASP A 231 23.70 3.63 16.45
N ALA A 232 22.54 3.74 15.81
CA ALA A 232 21.80 4.97 15.51
C ALA A 232 22.62 6.08 14.84
N SER A 233 23.71 5.71 14.14
CA SER A 233 24.55 6.63 13.37
C SER A 233 23.86 7.13 12.10
N LYS A 234 22.93 6.34 11.56
CA LYS A 234 22.19 6.67 10.34
C LYS A 234 20.73 6.21 10.47
N LEU A 235 19.83 7.04 9.95
CA LEU A 235 18.41 6.78 9.81
C LEU A 235 18.06 6.61 8.32
N TYR A 236 17.16 5.68 8.03
CA TYR A 236 16.53 5.49 6.74
C TYR A 236 15.04 5.77 6.85
N TYR A 237 14.44 6.30 5.79
CA TYR A 237 13.01 6.52 5.71
C TYR A 237 12.54 6.60 4.26
N THR A 238 11.23 6.52 4.05
CA THR A 238 10.64 6.63 2.70
C THR A 238 10.03 7.99 2.50
N ILE A 239 10.24 8.54 1.30
CA ILE A 239 9.49 9.68 0.78
C ILE A 239 8.70 9.19 -0.42
N CYS A 240 7.38 9.38 -0.38
CA CYS A 240 6.48 8.95 -1.44
C CYS A 240 5.78 10.13 -2.08
N LYS A 241 5.49 9.97 -3.37
CA LYS A 241 4.60 10.84 -4.13
C LYS A 241 3.58 9.99 -4.86
N GLN A 242 2.35 10.49 -4.94
CA GLN A 242 1.34 9.87 -5.78
C GLN A 242 1.72 9.99 -7.25
N GLU A 243 1.57 8.90 -8.00
CA GLU A 243 1.73 8.91 -9.45
C GLU A 243 0.57 9.67 -10.09
N LYS A 244 0.87 10.50 -11.10
CA LYS A 244 -0.15 11.37 -11.70
C LYS A 244 -1.23 10.52 -12.37
N GLY A 245 -2.47 10.64 -11.90
CA GLY A 245 -3.62 9.92 -12.45
C GLY A 245 -3.81 8.49 -11.93
N SER A 246 -3.10 8.10 -10.86
CA SER A 246 -3.18 6.79 -10.23
C SER A 246 -3.18 6.91 -8.70
N ASP A 247 -3.73 5.92 -8.00
CA ASP A 247 -3.60 5.82 -6.53
C ASP A 247 -2.24 5.24 -6.10
N ARG A 248 -1.41 4.82 -7.08
CA ARG A 248 -0.08 4.27 -6.81
C ARG A 248 0.86 5.32 -6.22
N LEU A 249 1.56 4.93 -5.14
CA LEU A 249 2.62 5.73 -4.53
C LEU A 249 3.99 5.28 -5.06
N LEU A 250 4.73 6.23 -5.65
CA LEU A 250 6.15 6.06 -5.99
C LEU A 250 7.00 6.54 -4.82
N CYS A 251 7.57 5.58 -4.10
CA CYS A 251 8.37 5.80 -2.90
C CYS A 251 9.85 5.62 -3.18
N GLU A 252 10.67 6.42 -2.54
CA GLU A 252 12.12 6.34 -2.59
C GLU A 252 12.67 6.30 -1.16
N ILE A 253 13.76 5.55 -0.97
CA ILE A 253 14.46 5.50 0.32
C ILE A 253 15.46 6.65 0.38
N TRP A 254 15.39 7.37 1.50
CA TRP A 254 16.28 8.46 1.88
C TRP A 254 16.97 8.11 3.19
N SER A 255 18.10 8.75 3.44
CA SER A 255 18.88 8.58 4.66
C SER A 255 19.30 9.90 5.27
N ARG A 256 19.63 9.87 6.56
CA ARG A 256 20.24 10.99 7.28
C ARG A 256 21.27 10.46 8.26
N ASP A 257 22.42 11.12 8.30
CA ASP A 257 23.47 10.85 9.29
C ASP A 257 23.18 11.56 10.60
N ARG A 258 23.55 10.93 11.71
CA ARG A 258 23.52 11.52 13.04
C ARG A 258 24.59 12.59 13.13
N LEU A 259 24.20 13.80 13.56
CA LEU A 259 25.16 14.88 13.80
C LEU A 259 25.79 14.73 15.19
N TYR A 260 27.05 15.11 15.33
CA TYR A 260 27.78 15.10 16.61
C TYR A 260 27.08 15.95 17.69
N ALA A 261 26.52 17.09 17.29
CA ALA A 261 25.76 17.98 18.18
C ALA A 261 24.36 17.44 18.56
N GLY A 262 24.00 16.23 18.12
CA GLY A 262 22.66 15.67 18.22
C GLY A 262 21.78 16.02 17.02
N GLY A 263 20.67 15.29 16.88
CA GLY A 263 19.74 15.46 15.75
C GLY A 263 20.17 14.74 14.47
N TRP A 264 19.52 15.05 13.36
CA TRP A 264 19.74 14.41 12.06
C TRP A 264 20.24 15.43 11.02
N GLY A 265 21.23 15.05 10.23
CA GLY A 265 21.78 15.84 9.14
C GLY A 265 20.81 16.05 7.97
N PRO A 266 21.26 16.67 6.88
CA PRO A 266 20.44 16.88 5.68
C PRO A 266 20.01 15.54 5.04
N PRO A 267 18.86 15.51 4.34
CA PRO A 267 18.37 14.30 3.70
C PRO A 267 19.22 13.93 2.48
N VAL A 268 19.60 12.66 2.38
CA VAL A 268 20.36 12.10 1.26
C VAL A 268 19.57 10.97 0.63
N LYS A 269 19.15 11.17 -0.63
CA LYS A 269 18.49 10.14 -1.42
C LYS A 269 19.45 8.98 -1.68
N LEU A 270 19.01 7.74 -1.47
CA LEU A 270 19.83 6.57 -1.76
C LEU A 270 20.10 6.40 -3.27
N PRO A 271 21.23 5.77 -3.66
CA PRO A 271 21.62 5.65 -5.05
C PRO A 271 20.66 4.80 -5.88
N ARG A 272 20.77 4.89 -7.21
CA ARG A 272 19.87 4.23 -8.17
C ARG A 272 19.80 2.71 -8.04
N GLN A 273 20.84 2.03 -7.56
CA GLN A 273 20.74 0.58 -7.33
C GLN A 273 19.68 0.24 -6.27
N VAL A 274 19.52 1.09 -5.24
CA VAL A 274 18.48 0.96 -4.22
C VAL A 274 17.18 1.64 -4.66
N ASN A 275 17.25 2.86 -5.21
CA ASN A 275 16.08 3.55 -5.75
C ASN A 275 15.93 3.27 -7.26
N TYR A 276 15.39 2.10 -7.59
CA TYR A 276 15.19 1.67 -8.97
C TYR A 276 14.17 2.57 -9.68
N ARG A 277 14.45 2.94 -10.93
CA ARG A 277 13.61 3.89 -11.67
C ARG A 277 12.29 3.23 -12.08
N GLY A 278 11.17 3.83 -11.71
CA GLY A 278 9.81 3.37 -12.09
C GLY A 278 9.23 2.31 -11.14
N ALA A 279 10.03 1.82 -10.19
CA ALA A 279 9.59 1.00 -9.09
C ALA A 279 9.40 1.86 -7.83
N THR A 280 8.62 1.34 -6.89
CA THR A 280 8.48 1.88 -5.54
C THR A 280 9.44 1.15 -4.60
N MET A 281 9.99 1.88 -3.63
CA MET A 281 10.81 1.33 -2.56
C MET A 281 10.20 1.72 -1.21
N LEU A 282 9.70 0.72 -0.50
CA LEU A 282 8.89 0.85 0.71
C LEU A 282 9.56 0.18 1.91
N HIS A 283 9.13 0.58 3.10
CA HIS A 283 9.33 -0.20 4.33
C HIS A 283 10.79 -0.61 4.63
N PRO A 284 11.75 0.33 4.69
CA PRO A 284 13.13 -0.02 4.98
C PRO A 284 13.25 -0.65 6.37
N THR A 285 14.15 -1.61 6.50
CA THR A 285 14.70 -2.11 7.76
C THR A 285 16.18 -2.41 7.56
N VAL A 286 16.98 -2.31 8.61
CA VAL A 286 18.43 -2.53 8.52
C VAL A 286 18.91 -3.33 9.71
N GLY A 287 19.84 -4.25 9.48
CA GLY A 287 20.45 -5.01 10.56
C GLY A 287 21.71 -5.74 10.13
N TRP A 288 22.44 -6.23 11.12
CA TRP A 288 23.66 -7.03 10.92
C TRP A 288 23.29 -8.48 10.59
N ASP A 289 23.59 -8.90 9.37
CA ASP A 289 23.48 -10.29 8.93
C ASP A 289 24.76 -11.04 9.31
N MET A 290 24.65 -12.03 10.20
CA MET A 290 25.81 -12.74 10.73
C MET A 290 26.44 -13.70 9.73
N TYR A 291 25.67 -14.19 8.75
CA TYR A 291 26.17 -15.10 7.73
C TYR A 291 26.86 -14.32 6.61
N LEU A 292 26.28 -13.21 6.17
CA LEU A 292 26.90 -12.31 5.19
C LEU A 292 28.02 -11.44 5.79
N LYS A 293 28.12 -11.38 7.12
CA LYS A 293 29.09 -10.56 7.88
C LYS A 293 29.06 -9.10 7.44
N ALA A 294 27.85 -8.58 7.24
CA ALA A 294 27.62 -7.22 6.78
C ALA A 294 26.29 -6.67 7.29
N TYR A 295 26.17 -5.35 7.30
CA TYR A 295 24.86 -4.72 7.42
C TYR A 295 24.10 -4.86 6.11
N VAL A 296 22.81 -5.18 6.21
CA VAL A 296 21.92 -5.32 5.05
C VAL A 296 20.72 -4.41 5.25
N LEU A 297 20.44 -3.57 4.25
CA LEU A 297 19.21 -2.81 4.13
C LEU A 297 18.19 -3.66 3.38
N TYR A 298 17.13 -4.11 4.07
CA TYR A 298 15.99 -4.76 3.46
C TYR A 298 14.86 -3.75 3.22
N PHE A 299 14.09 -3.95 2.16
CA PHE A 299 12.97 -3.09 1.78
C PHE A 299 12.01 -3.82 0.83
N SER A 300 10.76 -3.37 0.75
CA SER A 300 9.79 -3.90 -0.22
C SER A 300 9.84 -3.13 -1.54
N SER A 301 9.75 -3.80 -2.69
CA SER A 301 9.80 -3.15 -4.01
C SER A 301 9.17 -3.99 -5.11
N ASP A 302 8.45 -3.33 -6.02
CA ASP A 302 7.88 -3.89 -7.26
C ASP A 302 8.84 -3.77 -8.45
N ARG A 303 10.15 -3.79 -8.16
CA ARG A 303 11.17 -3.71 -9.21
C ARG A 303 11.22 -5.00 -10.03
N PRO A 304 11.65 -4.92 -11.30
CA PRO A 304 11.81 -6.11 -12.13
C PRO A 304 12.76 -7.16 -11.53
N GLY A 305 12.44 -8.43 -11.74
CA GLY A 305 13.23 -9.57 -11.28
C GLY A 305 12.86 -10.11 -9.90
N GLY A 306 11.68 -9.72 -9.40
CA GLY A 306 11.07 -10.31 -8.21
C GLY A 306 10.09 -11.43 -8.54
N ASP A 307 9.50 -12.04 -7.51
CA ASP A 307 8.65 -13.23 -7.63
C ASP A 307 7.16 -12.88 -7.77
N GLY A 308 6.76 -11.66 -7.38
CA GLY A 308 5.36 -11.24 -7.35
C GLY A 308 5.14 -9.75 -7.55
N GLY A 309 4.28 -9.17 -6.70
CA GLY A 309 3.93 -7.75 -6.70
C GLY A 309 5.03 -6.94 -6.01
N LEU A 310 4.82 -6.58 -4.75
CA LEU A 310 5.88 -6.06 -3.89
C LEU A 310 6.69 -7.21 -3.32
N ASP A 311 7.98 -7.29 -3.62
CA ASP A 311 8.86 -8.30 -3.03
C ASP A 311 9.78 -7.70 -1.97
N ILE A 312 10.30 -8.52 -1.05
CA ILE A 312 11.39 -8.13 -0.17
C ILE A 312 12.72 -8.26 -0.90
N TRP A 313 13.46 -7.16 -0.91
CA TRP A 313 14.81 -7.03 -1.47
C TRP A 313 15.81 -6.70 -0.37
N GLY A 314 17.06 -7.16 -0.52
CA GLY A 314 18.16 -6.84 0.39
C GLY A 314 19.34 -6.21 -0.34
N SER A 315 19.98 -5.21 0.27
CA SER A 315 21.20 -4.58 -0.25
C SER A 315 22.29 -4.51 0.82
N ILE A 316 23.46 -5.08 0.53
CA ILE A 316 24.61 -5.05 1.44
C ILE A 316 25.13 -3.61 1.54
N ILE A 317 25.25 -3.10 2.76
CA ILE A 317 25.91 -1.83 3.05
C ILE A 317 27.42 -2.11 3.16
N LYS A 318 28.19 -1.60 2.20
CA LYS A 318 29.64 -1.75 2.12
C LYS A 318 30.34 -0.85 3.15
N LYS A 319 31.60 -1.18 3.46
CA LYS A 319 32.41 -0.43 4.45
C LYS A 319 32.64 1.03 4.08
N ASP A 320 32.60 1.36 2.79
CA ASP A 320 32.71 2.73 2.27
C ASP A 320 31.36 3.49 2.27
N GLY A 321 30.31 2.89 2.82
CA GLY A 321 28.96 3.45 2.87
C GLY A 321 28.15 3.29 1.56
N GLN A 322 28.73 2.65 0.54
CA GLN A 322 28.00 2.33 -0.69
C GLN A 322 27.07 1.12 -0.51
N TYR A 323 26.09 0.99 -1.40
CA TYR A 323 25.11 -0.10 -1.37
C TYR A 323 25.43 -1.13 -2.46
N GLY A 324 25.33 -2.42 -2.14
CA GLY A 324 25.41 -3.50 -3.12
C GLY A 324 24.23 -3.48 -4.09
N VAL A 325 24.34 -4.23 -5.19
CA VAL A 325 23.17 -4.50 -6.05
C VAL A 325 22.14 -5.27 -5.21
N PRO A 326 20.87 -4.84 -5.15
CA PRO A 326 19.89 -5.54 -4.34
C PRO A 326 19.61 -6.94 -4.87
N PHE A 327 19.51 -7.91 -3.97
CA PHE A 327 19.09 -9.28 -4.24
C PHE A 327 17.62 -9.47 -3.83
N ASN A 328 16.87 -10.27 -4.58
CA ASN A 328 15.53 -10.67 -4.21
C ASN A 328 15.62 -11.74 -3.10
N ALA A 329 14.80 -11.62 -2.06
CA ALA A 329 14.80 -12.58 -0.97
C ALA A 329 14.12 -13.89 -1.40
N PRO A 330 14.65 -15.08 -1.05
CA PRO A 330 14.20 -16.35 -1.63
C PRO A 330 12.88 -16.90 -1.06
N PHE A 331 12.17 -16.09 -0.27
CA PHE A 331 10.95 -16.49 0.46
C PHE A 331 9.74 -15.63 0.08
N ASN A 332 9.87 -14.79 -0.96
CA ASN A 332 8.73 -14.07 -1.50
C ASN A 332 7.71 -15.04 -2.10
N SER A 333 6.48 -14.57 -2.22
CA SER A 333 5.38 -15.31 -2.82
C SER A 333 5.01 -14.71 -4.18
N PRO A 334 4.13 -15.35 -4.96
CA PRO A 334 3.62 -14.75 -6.19
C PRO A 334 2.79 -13.45 -5.99
N LYS A 335 2.60 -12.96 -4.75
CA LYS A 335 1.85 -11.74 -4.44
C LYS A 335 2.72 -10.69 -3.75
N ASP A 336 2.22 -10.00 -2.72
CA ASP A 336 2.92 -8.91 -2.05
C ASP A 336 3.50 -9.34 -0.69
N GLU A 337 4.77 -9.02 -0.47
CA GLU A 337 5.52 -9.04 0.77
C GLU A 337 5.91 -7.62 1.22
N VAL A 338 5.38 -7.22 2.38
CA VAL A 338 5.52 -5.86 2.91
C VAL A 338 6.06 -5.82 4.33
N THR A 339 6.47 -4.62 4.75
CA THR A 339 6.86 -4.31 6.14
C THR A 339 7.90 -5.28 6.75
N PRO A 340 9.05 -5.53 6.07
CA PRO A 340 10.08 -6.37 6.65
C PRO A 340 10.64 -5.76 7.94
N PHE A 341 10.91 -6.61 8.92
CA PHE A 341 11.60 -6.29 10.16
C PHE A 341 12.64 -7.36 10.44
N PHE A 342 13.92 -6.98 10.39
CA PHE A 342 15.02 -7.90 10.64
C PHE A 342 15.41 -7.91 12.12
N HIS A 343 15.08 -8.99 12.81
CA HIS A 343 15.44 -9.21 14.21
C HIS A 343 16.85 -9.82 14.30
N MET A 344 17.85 -8.95 14.48
CA MET A 344 19.27 -9.33 14.49
C MET A 344 19.62 -10.45 15.49
N PRO A 345 19.15 -10.47 16.75
CA PRO A 345 19.56 -11.50 17.70
C PRO A 345 19.21 -12.92 17.27
N SER A 346 18.06 -13.12 16.62
CA SER A 346 17.62 -14.43 16.13
C SER A 346 17.85 -14.64 14.63
N GLN A 347 18.41 -13.63 13.94
CA GLN A 347 18.55 -13.58 12.47
C GLN A 347 17.25 -13.95 11.75
N THR A 348 16.14 -13.44 12.27
CA THR A 348 14.80 -13.72 11.75
C THR A 348 14.27 -12.48 11.08
N ILE A 349 13.75 -12.61 9.86
CA ILE A 349 12.98 -11.53 9.25
C ILE A 349 11.50 -11.82 9.46
N PHE A 350 10.80 -10.86 10.05
CA PHE A 350 9.36 -10.82 10.14
C PHE A 350 8.84 -9.95 9.01
N PHE A 351 7.75 -10.35 8.36
CA PHE A 351 7.16 -9.60 7.26
C PHE A 351 5.69 -9.92 7.14
N SER A 352 4.96 -9.12 6.36
CA SER A 352 3.56 -9.38 6.07
C SER A 352 3.42 -9.88 4.63
N SER A 353 2.64 -10.93 4.40
CA SER A 353 2.36 -11.45 3.04
C SER A 353 0.86 -11.63 2.81
N ASN A 354 0.41 -11.38 1.58
CA ASN A 354 -0.95 -11.71 1.13
C ASN A 354 -1.00 -12.91 0.16
N GLY A 355 0.15 -13.54 -0.13
CA GLY A 355 0.25 -14.71 -0.99
C GLY A 355 0.52 -16.02 -0.26
N LEU A 356 1.04 -15.97 0.97
CA LEU A 356 1.27 -17.17 1.78
C LEU A 356 -0.01 -17.68 2.48
N LYS A 357 0.02 -18.94 2.93
CA LYS A 357 -1.09 -19.57 3.65
C LYS A 357 -1.41 -18.82 4.95
N GLY A 358 -2.55 -18.14 4.95
CA GLY A 358 -2.98 -17.29 6.04
C GLY A 358 -4.49 -17.04 6.05
N VAL A 359 -4.94 -16.23 7.02
CA VAL A 359 -6.35 -15.97 7.32
C VAL A 359 -7.00 -14.97 6.36
N GLY A 360 -6.21 -14.18 5.63
CA GLY A 360 -6.70 -13.25 4.61
C GLY A 360 -6.03 -11.87 4.69
N GLY A 361 -6.03 -11.13 3.58
CA GLY A 361 -5.34 -9.84 3.52
C GLY A 361 -3.83 -10.02 3.72
N PHE A 362 -3.21 -9.19 4.57
CA PHE A 362 -1.80 -9.30 4.93
C PHE A 362 -1.65 -9.96 6.30
N ASP A 363 -1.05 -11.16 6.31
CA ASP A 363 -0.75 -11.91 7.52
C ASP A 363 0.74 -11.83 7.86
N VAL A 364 1.09 -11.95 9.15
CA VAL A 364 2.49 -11.84 9.62
C VAL A 364 3.17 -13.20 9.57
N PHE A 365 4.28 -13.27 8.84
CA PHE A 365 5.15 -14.43 8.70
C PHE A 365 6.55 -14.14 9.25
N ARG A 366 7.32 -15.20 9.44
CA ARG A 366 8.73 -15.12 9.79
C ARG A 366 9.52 -16.20 9.08
N VAL A 367 10.76 -15.89 8.73
CA VAL A 367 11.75 -16.88 8.24
C VAL A 367 13.10 -16.65 8.92
N VAL A 368 13.86 -17.72 9.13
CA VAL A 368 15.06 -17.72 9.98
C VAL A 368 16.27 -17.93 9.10
N LYS A 369 17.16 -16.96 9.04
CA LYS A 369 18.38 -17.12 8.26
C LYS A 369 19.26 -18.23 8.86
N VAL A 370 19.64 -19.21 8.03
CA VAL A 370 20.46 -20.38 8.43
C VAL A 370 21.77 -20.51 7.62
N GLY A 371 21.99 -19.65 6.62
CA GLY A 371 23.22 -19.62 5.83
C GLY A 371 23.28 -18.38 4.94
N GLU A 372 24.35 -18.18 4.16
CA GLU A 372 24.51 -16.97 3.32
C GLU A 372 23.31 -16.75 2.37
N ALA A 373 22.87 -17.83 1.73
CA ALA A 373 21.74 -17.88 0.80
C ALA A 373 20.57 -18.76 1.29
N GLN A 374 20.53 -19.10 2.58
CA GLN A 374 19.55 -20.05 3.15
C GLN A 374 18.75 -19.41 4.29
N TRP A 375 17.44 -19.65 4.29
CA TRP A 375 16.42 -19.08 5.19
C TRP A 375 15.43 -20.12 5.69
#